data_AF-A0A9D0YKQ0-F1
#
_entry.id   AF-A0A9D0YKQ0-F1
#
_cell.length_a   1.000
_cell.length_b   1.000
_cell.length_c   1.000
_cell.angle_alpha   90.00
_cell.angle_beta   90.00
_cell.angle_gamma   90.00
#
_symmetry.space_group_name_H-M   'P 1'
#
loop_
_entity.id
_entity.type
_entity.pdbx_description
1 polymer ?
#
loop_
_entity_poly.entity_id
_entity_poly.type
_entity_poly.pdbx_seq_one_letter_code
_entity_poly.pdbx_strand_id
1 'polypeptide(L)'
;MNFSLGYPYTLLLLMLLPCFIWCKIKAKRLYFSKPEWLPQRTLDWDNTTLWIMIIYTLLVFALASPYYYDNQVVTQKKGRDLVLILDTSGSMGERGFNKSDGSQSKYDISVSLAQAFIKNRADDNVGLVVFGTFAFTASPLTYDLKALNEMF
;
A
#
# COMPACT_ATOMS: atom_id res chain seq x y z
N MET A 1 10.70 0.57 -2.99
CA MET A 1 10.29 1.96 -3.30
C MET A 1 10.48 2.20 -4.78
N ASN A 2 9.39 2.15 -5.54
CA ASN A 2 9.42 2.46 -6.97
C ASN A 2 8.93 3.91 -7.16
N PHE A 3 9.65 4.67 -7.98
CA PHE A 3 9.26 6.02 -8.37
C PHE A 3 8.42 5.94 -9.65
N SER A 4 7.25 6.57 -9.64
CA SER A 4 6.38 6.65 -10.82
C SER A 4 5.76 8.05 -10.94
N LEU A 5 5.38 8.39 -12.17
CA LEU A 5 4.68 9.63 -12.51
C LEU A 5 3.22 9.29 -12.81
N GLY A 6 2.28 9.98 -12.19
CA GLY A 6 0.85 9.77 -12.46
C GLY A 6 0.48 10.14 -13.89
N TYR A 7 1.04 11.24 -14.39
CA TYR A 7 0.74 11.77 -15.72
C TYR A 7 2.03 12.10 -16.50
N PRO A 8 2.73 11.09 -17.04
CA PRO A 8 4.04 11.30 -17.67
C PRO A 8 3.97 12.23 -18.89
N TYR A 9 2.84 12.25 -19.60
CA TYR A 9 2.63 13.06 -20.80
C TYR A 9 2.66 14.57 -20.55
N THR A 10 2.44 15.02 -19.31
CA THR A 10 2.48 16.45 -18.96
C THR A 10 3.88 17.05 -19.13
N LEU A 11 4.94 16.24 -19.11
CA LEU A 11 6.31 16.67 -19.40
C LEU A 11 6.47 17.22 -20.83
N LEU A 12 5.58 16.85 -21.78
CA LEU A 12 5.60 17.43 -23.13
C LEU A 12 5.39 18.95 -23.11
N LEU A 13 4.74 19.50 -22.08
CA LEU A 13 4.58 20.95 -21.93
C LEU A 13 5.93 21.68 -21.77
N LEU A 14 7.00 21.02 -21.32
CA LEU A 14 8.34 21.60 -21.28
C LEU A 14 8.84 22.03 -22.67
N MET A 15 8.31 21.46 -23.76
CA MET A 15 8.64 21.93 -25.13
C MET A 15 8.17 23.36 -25.42
N LEU A 16 7.36 23.98 -24.56
CA LEU A 16 6.95 25.38 -24.69
C LEU A 16 7.96 26.36 -24.07
N LEU A 17 8.95 25.88 -23.29
CA LEU A 17 10.00 26.72 -22.72
C LEU A 17 10.78 27.55 -23.75
N PRO A 18 11.18 27.03 -24.93
CA PRO A 18 11.89 27.81 -25.95
C PRO A 18 11.05 29.00 -26.47
N CYS A 19 9.72 28.90 -26.46
CA CYS A 19 8.87 30.03 -26.82
C CYS A 19 8.96 31.15 -25.79
N PHE A 20 9.23 30.92 -24.50
CA PHE A 20 9.44 32.03 -23.56
C PHE A 20 10.69 32.88 -23.90
N ILE A 21 11.70 32.28 -24.56
CA ILE A 21 12.91 32.97 -25.00
C ILE A 21 12.71 33.63 -26.37
N TRP A 22 12.04 32.93 -27.30
CA TRP A 22 11.86 33.41 -28.68
C TRP A 22 10.60 34.24 -28.92
N CYS A 23 9.51 33.97 -28.20
CA CYS A 23 8.24 34.70 -28.29
C CYS A 23 8.31 35.96 -27.41
N LYS A 24 9.19 36.90 -27.75
CA LYS A 24 9.19 38.22 -27.11
C LYS A 24 7.87 38.91 -27.41
N ILE A 25 7.16 39.33 -26.35
CA ILE A 25 5.93 40.10 -26.46
C ILE A 25 6.27 41.42 -27.17
N LYS A 26 5.80 41.56 -28.42
CA LYS A 26 5.85 42.83 -29.13
C LYS A 26 4.77 43.73 -28.54
N ALA A 27 5.17 44.60 -27.60
CA ALA A 27 4.25 45.59 -27.05
C ALA A 27 3.69 46.46 -28.18
N LYS A 28 2.35 46.60 -28.24
CA LYS A 28 1.72 47.56 -29.15
C LYS A 28 2.21 48.96 -28.77
N ARG A 29 2.80 49.67 -29.73
CA ARG A 29 3.20 51.06 -29.54
C ARG A 29 1.94 51.91 -29.52
N LEU A 30 1.51 52.31 -28.33
CA LEU A 30 0.46 53.31 -28.16
C LEU A 30 1.09 54.69 -28.36
N TYR A 31 0.62 55.43 -29.35
CA TYR A 31 1.05 56.81 -29.57
C TYR A 31 0.35 57.71 -28.54
N PHE A 32 1.12 58.33 -27.66
CA PHE A 32 0.64 59.29 -26.70
C PHE A 32 1.16 60.68 -27.04
N SER A 33 0.29 61.68 -26.99
CA SER A 33 0.63 63.07 -27.31
C SER A 33 1.48 63.76 -26.23
N LYS A 34 1.60 63.19 -25.02
CA LYS A 34 2.40 63.72 -23.90
C LYS A 34 3.17 62.60 -23.18
N PRO A 35 4.40 62.27 -23.61
CA PRO A 35 5.18 61.19 -23.01
C PRO A 35 5.79 61.53 -21.63
N GLU A 36 5.79 62.80 -21.21
CA GLU A 36 6.41 63.28 -19.96
C GLU A 36 5.70 62.82 -18.68
N TRP A 37 4.43 62.40 -18.77
CA TRP A 37 3.66 61.92 -17.62
C TRP A 37 3.76 60.41 -17.41
N LEU A 38 4.45 59.69 -18.30
CA LEU A 38 4.65 58.26 -18.17
C LEU A 38 5.93 58.00 -17.38
N PRO A 39 5.85 57.21 -16.28
CA PRO A 39 7.06 56.73 -15.64
C PRO A 39 7.84 55.91 -16.66
N GLN A 40 9.08 56.34 -16.96
CA GLN A 40 10.02 55.58 -17.78
C GLN A 40 10.46 54.34 -17.00
N ARG A 41 9.60 53.33 -16.96
CA ARG A 41 9.96 52.02 -16.42
C ARG A 41 10.71 51.28 -17.51
N THR A 42 12.03 51.29 -17.43
CA THR A 42 12.83 50.28 -18.12
C THR A 42 12.46 48.95 -17.50
N LEU A 43 11.76 48.12 -18.28
CA LEU A 43 11.51 46.75 -17.89
C LEU A 43 12.87 46.05 -17.91
N ASP A 44 13.58 46.04 -16.78
CA ASP A 44 14.89 45.42 -16.66
C ASP A 44 14.75 43.93 -16.95
N TRP A 45 15.34 43.52 -18.07
CA TRP A 45 14.97 42.32 -18.81
C TRP A 45 16.02 41.23 -18.66
N ASP A 46 16.52 41.01 -17.44
CA ASP A 46 17.53 39.97 -17.21
C ASP A 46 17.06 38.87 -16.24
N ASN A 47 16.43 39.23 -15.11
CA ASN A 47 16.05 38.21 -14.10
C ASN A 47 14.58 37.74 -14.17
N THR A 48 13.66 38.55 -14.69
CA THR A 48 12.21 38.23 -14.65
C THR A 48 11.84 37.03 -15.53
N THR A 49 12.46 36.89 -16.71
CA THR A 49 12.25 35.76 -17.62
C THR A 49 12.76 34.44 -17.02
N LEU A 50 13.89 34.48 -16.30
CA LEU A 50 14.43 33.32 -15.59
C LEU A 50 13.46 32.82 -14.51
N TRP A 51 12.91 33.74 -13.70
CA TRP A 51 11.91 33.39 -12.69
C TRP A 51 10.65 32.77 -13.29
N ILE A 52 10.16 33.30 -14.42
CA ILE A 52 9.00 32.74 -15.12
C ILE A 52 9.27 31.31 -15.60
N MET A 53 10.46 31.04 -16.16
CA MET A 53 10.82 29.68 -16.57
C MET A 53 10.91 28.71 -15.39
N ILE A 54 11.50 29.14 -14.27
CA ILE A 54 11.58 28.31 -13.06
C ILE A 54 10.17 27.98 -12.54
N ILE A 55 9.31 28.99 -12.40
CA ILE A 55 7.92 28.78 -11.94
C ILE A 55 7.18 27.85 -12.89
N TYR A 56 7.34 28.03 -14.21
CA TYR A 56 6.72 27.16 -15.20
C TYR A 56 7.20 25.71 -15.07
N THR A 57 8.52 25.49 -14.93
CA THR A 57 9.06 24.13 -14.75
C THR A 57 8.53 23.45 -13.49
N LEU A 58 8.51 24.17 -12.35
CA LEU A 58 7.94 23.63 -11.11
C LEU A 58 6.46 23.27 -11.27
N LEU A 59 5.69 24.09 -11.98
CA LEU A 59 4.28 23.85 -12.24
C LEU A 59 4.07 22.60 -13.09
N VAL A 60 4.88 22.41 -14.14
CA VAL A 60 4.83 21.18 -14.97
C VAL A 60 5.20 19.94 -14.15
N PHE A 61 6.23 20.04 -13.30
CA PHE A 61 6.59 18.93 -12.39
C PHE A 61 5.50 18.62 -11.36
N ALA A 62 4.82 19.64 -10.83
CA ALA A 62 3.67 19.44 -9.94
C ALA A 62 2.51 18.73 -10.67
N LEU A 63 2.25 19.08 -11.94
CA LEU A 63 1.26 18.42 -12.79
C LEU A 63 1.62 16.97 -13.12
N ALA A 64 2.90 16.64 -13.26
CA ALA A 64 3.35 15.28 -13.52
C ALA A 64 3.05 14.30 -12.37
N SER A 65 2.71 14.83 -11.18
CA SER A 65 2.34 14.09 -9.98
C SER A 65 3.35 12.98 -9.66
N PRO A 66 4.56 13.34 -9.20
CA PRO A 66 5.53 12.36 -8.78
C PRO A 66 5.07 11.71 -7.47
N TYR A 67 4.97 10.38 -7.46
CA TYR A 67 4.62 9.64 -6.25
C TYR A 67 5.53 8.43 -6.08
N TYR A 68 5.75 8.08 -4.81
CA TYR A 68 6.39 6.83 -4.43
C TYR A 68 5.29 5.85 -4.08
N TYR A 69 5.40 4.64 -4.60
CA TYR A 69 4.55 3.54 -4.16
C TYR A 69 5.40 2.33 -3.81
N ASP A 70 4.89 1.59 -2.84
CA ASP A 70 5.44 0.28 -2.53
C ASP A 70 4.66 -0.74 -3.33
N ASN A 71 5.35 -1.60 -4.06
CA ASN A 71 4.71 -2.72 -4.74
C ASN A 71 4.33 -3.70 -3.65
N GLN A 72 3.14 -3.55 -3.07
CA GLN A 72 2.52 -4.67 -2.37
C GLN A 72 2.23 -5.71 -3.43
N VAL A 73 3.16 -6.67 -3.57
CA VAL A 73 2.95 -7.84 -4.40
C VAL A 73 1.74 -8.52 -3.80
N VAL A 74 0.58 -8.33 -4.44
CA VAL A 74 -0.64 -9.05 -4.10
C VAL A 74 -0.37 -10.47 -4.56
N THR A 75 0.30 -11.24 -3.71
CA THR A 75 0.52 -12.66 -3.95
C THR A 75 -0.87 -13.27 -4.00
N GLN A 76 -1.28 -13.67 -5.20
CA GLN A 76 -2.54 -14.37 -5.44
C GLN A 76 -2.46 -15.74 -4.77
N LYS A 77 -2.67 -15.77 -3.45
CA LYS A 77 -2.70 -17.00 -2.67
C LYS A 77 -3.95 -17.76 -3.04
N LYS A 78 -3.78 -18.93 -3.66
CA LYS A 78 -4.87 -19.89 -3.87
C LYS A 78 -5.02 -20.76 -2.62
N GLY A 79 -5.57 -20.16 -1.56
CA GLY A 79 -5.91 -20.83 -0.32
C GLY A 79 -7.36 -21.30 -0.26
N ARG A 80 -7.66 -22.14 0.73
CA ARG A 80 -9.02 -22.46 1.18
C ARG A 80 -9.26 -21.84 2.54
N ASP A 81 -10.51 -21.50 2.81
CA ASP A 81 -10.95 -21.09 4.15
C ASP A 81 -11.39 -22.34 4.93
N LEU A 82 -10.75 -22.58 6.07
CA LEU A 82 -11.00 -23.74 6.93
C LEU A 82 -11.34 -23.27 8.34
N VAL A 83 -12.28 -23.95 8.99
CA VAL A 83 -12.59 -23.73 10.39
C VAL A 83 -12.40 -25.04 11.13
N LEU A 84 -11.48 -25.05 12.09
CA LEU A 84 -11.26 -26.18 12.97
C LEU A 84 -12.10 -26.01 14.23
N ILE A 85 -12.84 -27.05 14.59
CA ILE A 85 -13.66 -27.08 15.81
C ILE A 85 -13.03 -28.12 16.73
N LEU A 86 -12.48 -27.67 17.86
CA LEU A 86 -11.91 -28.52 18.90
C LEU A 86 -12.92 -28.76 20.01
N ASP A 87 -13.16 -30.03 20.32
CA ASP A 87 -13.93 -30.43 21.49
C ASP A 87 -13.04 -30.42 22.74
N THR A 88 -13.57 -29.88 23.84
CA THR A 88 -12.98 -29.81 25.18
C THR A 88 -13.90 -30.41 26.25
N SER A 89 -14.93 -31.15 25.82
CA SER A 89 -15.84 -31.87 26.71
C SER A 89 -15.11 -32.87 27.61
N GLY A 90 -15.75 -33.29 28.70
CA GLY A 90 -15.15 -34.20 29.68
C GLY A 90 -14.61 -35.52 29.08
N SER A 91 -15.22 -36.02 27.99
CA SER A 91 -14.74 -37.22 27.29
C SER A 91 -13.38 -37.05 26.59
N MET A 92 -12.95 -35.81 26.37
CA MET A 92 -11.64 -35.51 25.78
C MET A 92 -10.49 -35.70 26.77
N GLY A 93 -10.77 -35.79 28.07
CA GLY A 93 -9.79 -36.12 29.10
C GLY A 93 -9.42 -37.61 29.18
N GLU A 94 -10.11 -38.49 28.45
CA GLU A 94 -9.82 -39.92 28.46
C GLU A 94 -8.42 -40.22 27.90
N ARG A 95 -7.73 -41.17 28.55
CA ARG A 95 -6.35 -41.57 28.24
C ARG A 95 -6.30 -42.97 27.60
N GLY A 96 -5.12 -43.37 27.13
CA GLY A 96 -4.91 -44.69 26.52
C GLY A 96 -5.18 -44.76 25.01
N PHE A 97 -5.35 -43.60 24.36
CA PHE A 97 -5.58 -43.51 22.92
C PHE A 97 -4.30 -43.45 22.09
N ASN A 98 -3.16 -43.16 22.73
CA ASN A 98 -1.85 -43.19 22.09
C ASN A 98 -1.10 -44.48 22.43
N LYS A 99 -0.66 -45.20 21.39
CA LYS A 99 0.12 -46.45 21.49
C LYS A 99 1.57 -46.23 21.97
N SER A 100 2.15 -45.04 21.74
CA SER A 100 3.52 -44.72 22.17
C SER A 100 3.58 -44.12 23.56
N ASP A 101 2.56 -43.36 23.97
CA ASP A 101 2.47 -42.73 25.28
C ASP A 101 1.03 -42.78 25.81
N GLY A 102 0.73 -43.79 26.63
CA GLY A 102 -0.60 -43.98 27.20
C GLY A 102 -1.04 -42.91 28.20
N SER A 103 -0.15 -42.00 28.61
CA SER A 103 -0.46 -40.92 29.56
C SER A 103 -1.20 -39.74 28.91
N GLN A 104 -1.13 -39.61 27.58
CA GLN A 104 -1.77 -38.53 26.83
C GLN A 104 -3.29 -38.69 26.79
N SER A 105 -3.99 -37.55 26.95
CA SER A 105 -5.43 -37.48 26.78
C SER A 105 -5.83 -37.39 25.31
N LYS A 106 -7.10 -37.67 24.97
CA LYS A 106 -7.63 -37.42 23.62
C LYS A 106 -7.48 -35.96 23.20
N TYR A 107 -7.59 -35.02 24.15
CA TYR A 107 -7.38 -33.60 23.91
C TYR A 107 -5.96 -33.33 23.41
N ASP A 108 -4.95 -33.81 24.15
CA ASP A 108 -3.53 -33.62 23.80
C ASP A 108 -3.22 -34.19 22.40
N ILE A 109 -3.77 -35.36 22.10
CA ILE A 109 -3.62 -36.01 20.80
C ILE A 109 -4.28 -35.15 19.70
N SER A 110 -5.50 -34.66 19.93
CA SER A 110 -6.23 -33.84 18.95
C SER A 110 -5.55 -32.51 18.66
N VAL A 111 -5.01 -31.87 19.71
CA VAL A 111 -4.18 -30.66 19.59
C VAL A 111 -2.94 -30.93 18.74
N SER A 112 -2.20 -32.00 19.04
CA SER A 112 -0.98 -32.34 18.28
C SER A 112 -1.27 -32.62 16.79
N LEU A 113 -2.40 -33.27 16.50
CA LEU A 113 -2.88 -33.53 15.14
C LEU A 113 -3.26 -32.24 14.42
N ALA A 114 -3.95 -31.33 15.10
CA ALA A 114 -4.34 -30.04 14.53
C ALA A 114 -3.10 -29.15 14.23
N GLN A 115 -2.13 -29.10 15.15
CA GLN A 115 -0.85 -28.41 14.93
C GLN A 115 -0.08 -29.00 13.74
N ALA A 116 0.01 -30.32 13.65
CA ALA A 116 0.65 -31.01 12.52
C ALA A 116 -0.10 -30.76 11.19
N PHE A 117 -1.44 -30.69 11.23
CA PHE A 117 -2.28 -30.40 10.07
C PHE A 117 -2.04 -28.97 9.55
N ILE A 118 -1.98 -27.97 10.44
CA ILE A 118 -1.77 -26.57 10.07
C ILE A 118 -0.35 -26.34 9.55
N LYS A 119 0.66 -26.98 10.15
CA LYS A 119 2.07 -26.83 9.76
C LYS A 119 2.35 -27.22 8.30
N ASN A 120 1.55 -28.10 7.73
CA ASN A 120 1.68 -28.53 6.34
C ASN A 120 0.92 -27.63 5.34
N ARG A 121 0.27 -26.55 5.81
CA ARG A 121 -0.45 -25.57 4.97
C ARG A 121 0.30 -24.24 4.99
N ALA A 122 0.38 -23.57 3.84
CA ALA A 122 1.09 -22.29 3.69
C ALA A 122 0.20 -21.15 3.18
N ASP A 123 -0.84 -21.48 2.41
CA ASP A 123 -1.69 -20.49 1.73
C ASP A 123 -3.15 -20.50 2.18
N ASP A 124 -3.54 -21.43 3.05
CA ASP A 124 -4.91 -21.53 3.57
C ASP A 124 -5.16 -20.56 4.72
N ASN A 125 -6.38 -20.05 4.81
CA ASN A 125 -6.84 -19.32 5.98
C ASN A 125 -7.48 -20.32 6.95
N VAL A 126 -7.12 -20.25 8.22
CA VAL A 126 -7.64 -21.17 9.23
C VAL A 126 -8.23 -20.37 10.39
N GLY A 127 -9.46 -20.70 10.77
CA GLY A 127 -10.10 -20.26 12.01
C GLY A 127 -10.14 -21.40 13.03
N LEU A 128 -10.18 -21.05 14.32
CA LEU A 128 -10.24 -21.99 15.42
C LEU A 128 -11.44 -21.67 16.33
N VAL A 129 -12.29 -22.67 16.51
CA VAL A 129 -13.40 -22.64 17.47
C VAL A 129 -13.16 -23.73 18.49
N VAL A 130 -13.26 -23.38 19.76
CA VAL A 130 -13.17 -24.32 20.87
C VAL A 130 -14.55 -24.46 21.47
N PHE A 131 -15.02 -25.69 21.62
CA PHE A 131 -16.33 -26.00 22.15
C PHE A 131 -16.21 -26.93 23.35
N GLY A 132 -16.89 -26.57 24.44
CA GLY A 132 -17.03 -27.38 25.66
C GLY A 132 -18.43 -27.20 26.20
N THR A 133 -18.59 -26.54 27.36
CA THR A 133 -19.92 -26.11 27.85
C THR A 133 -20.56 -25.07 26.93
N PHE A 134 -19.75 -24.21 26.33
CA PHE A 134 -20.15 -23.20 25.35
C PHE A 134 -19.15 -23.22 24.19
N ALA A 135 -19.60 -22.77 23.01
CA ALA A 135 -18.73 -22.57 21.86
C ALA A 135 -18.11 -21.17 21.93
N PHE A 136 -16.80 -21.09 21.79
CA PHE A 136 -16.06 -19.84 21.76
C PHE A 136 -15.09 -19.82 20.56
N THR A 137 -15.11 -18.72 19.80
CA THR A 137 -14.17 -18.51 18.69
C THR A 137 -12.84 -18.07 19.25
N ALA A 138 -11.87 -18.99 19.33
CA ALA A 138 -10.52 -18.70 19.80
C ALA A 138 -9.76 -17.82 18.80
N SER A 139 -9.93 -18.06 17.51
CA SER A 139 -9.36 -17.22 16.46
C SER A 139 -10.29 -17.17 15.23
N PRO A 140 -10.61 -15.99 14.71
CA PRO A 140 -11.27 -15.88 13.41
C PRO A 140 -10.36 -16.40 12.29
N LEU A 141 -10.89 -16.49 11.06
CA LEU A 141 -10.09 -16.85 9.88
C LEU A 141 -8.86 -15.95 9.76
N THR A 142 -7.67 -16.56 9.83
CA THR A 142 -6.39 -15.87 9.73
C THR A 142 -5.46 -16.58 8.75
N TYR A 143 -4.62 -15.80 8.08
CA TYR A 143 -3.51 -16.28 7.26
C TYR A 143 -2.23 -16.49 8.09
N ASP A 144 -2.18 -15.99 9.33
CA ASP A 144 -1.05 -16.18 10.24
C ASP A 144 -1.16 -17.52 10.97
N LEU A 145 -0.77 -18.58 10.26
CA LEU A 145 -0.76 -19.94 10.79
C LEU A 145 0.26 -20.15 11.91
N LYS A 146 1.27 -19.28 12.03
CA LYS A 146 2.25 -19.36 13.13
C LYS A 146 1.62 -18.90 14.43
N ALA A 147 0.98 -17.72 14.41
CA ALA A 147 0.24 -17.21 15.56
C ALA A 147 -0.87 -18.18 15.97
N LEU A 148 -1.59 -18.76 15.00
CA LEU A 148 -2.63 -19.76 15.29
C LEU A 148 -2.07 -21.03 15.93
N ASN A 149 -0.88 -21.49 15.52
CA ASN A 149 -0.25 -22.69 16.07
C ASN A 149 0.14 -22.53 17.55
N GLU A 150 0.41 -21.32 18.01
CA GLU A 150 0.68 -20.98 19.42
C GLU A 150 -0.59 -20.92 20.28
N MET A 151 -1.78 -20.93 19.68
CA MET A 151 -3.07 -20.86 20.39
C MET A 151 -3.63 -22.23 20.79
N PHE A 152 -3.01 -23.32 20.33
CA PHE A 152 -3.35 -24.69 20.71
C PHE A 152 -2.67 -25.08 22.03
#